data_AF-A0A2V8DP95-F1
#
_entry.id   AF-A0A2V8DP95-F1
#
_cell.length_a   1.000
_cell.length_b   1.000
_cell.length_c   1.000
_cell.angle_alpha   90.00
_cell.angle_beta   90.00
_cell.angle_gamma   90.00
#
_symmetry.space_group_name_H-M   'P 1'
#
loop_
_entity.id
_entity.type
_entity.pdbx_description
1 polymer ?
#
loop_
_entity_poly.entity_id
_entity_poly.type
_entity_poly.pdbx_seq_one_letter_code
_entity_poly.pdbx_strand_id
1 'polypeptide(L)'
;MRGIRLDAKHVATALAVVLAMRAGANGAPGEAAALNLRAVFTGGATAGSSLEITLFRWPTDAERAPLIAALSAPPPQSVAPVSPAPGRGGRGGRGAAPSPPPSPLVRLEAAIKAAPTCGYIWGQGVTGYSIKYAWRAPSDEAADRIVLVTDRRLGAHASPPTLTGSRPAAAASGSAAERDFTVIEMRLDGKGTGVAKASLDANVIVDAAAKTLALEGYASAPTLLEVTR
;
A
#
# COMPACT_ATOMS: atom_id res chain seq x y z
N MET A 1 -71.52 21.59 7.18
CA MET A 1 -70.98 21.16 5.87
C MET A 1 -69.75 21.98 5.54
N ARG A 2 -68.64 21.31 5.14
CA ARG A 2 -67.34 21.83 4.63
C ARG A 2 -66.54 22.67 5.64
N GLY A 3 -65.36 22.29 6.14
CA GLY A 3 -64.33 21.35 5.65
C GLY A 3 -63.21 22.13 4.95
N ILE A 4 -62.23 22.65 5.70
CA ILE A 4 -60.97 23.16 5.14
C ILE A 4 -59.86 22.26 5.68
N ARG A 5 -59.37 21.37 4.80
CA ARG A 5 -58.15 20.60 5.01
C ARG A 5 -56.97 21.49 4.59
N LEU A 6 -56.01 21.71 5.49
CA LEU A 6 -54.70 22.25 5.13
C LEU A 6 -53.75 21.07 4.95
N ASP A 7 -53.43 20.83 3.68
CA ASP A 7 -52.57 19.76 3.20
C ASP A 7 -51.09 20.12 3.38
N ALA A 8 -50.29 19.12 3.73
CA ALA A 8 -48.90 19.24 4.11
C ALA A 8 -47.99 19.14 2.89
N LYS A 9 -47.29 20.21 2.47
CA LYS A 9 -46.08 20.12 1.61
C LYS A 9 -45.13 21.30 1.88
N HIS A 10 -43.82 20.99 1.78
CA HIS A 10 -42.65 21.88 1.80
C HIS A 10 -42.01 22.18 3.17
N VAL A 11 -41.49 21.12 3.81
CA VAL A 11 -40.27 21.26 4.63
C VAL A 11 -39.11 21.40 3.65
N ALA A 12 -38.53 22.59 3.57
CA ALA A 12 -37.35 22.88 2.76
C ALA A 12 -36.10 22.33 3.47
N THR A 13 -35.60 21.17 3.02
CA THR A 13 -34.29 20.66 3.43
C THR A 13 -33.22 21.26 2.53
N ALA A 14 -32.51 22.27 3.02
CA ALA A 14 -31.31 22.79 2.37
C ALA A 14 -30.14 21.85 2.65
N LEU A 15 -29.77 21.03 1.66
CA LEU A 15 -28.56 20.21 1.67
C LEU A 15 -27.38 21.06 1.20
N ALA A 16 -26.60 21.60 2.15
CA ALA A 16 -25.34 22.24 1.83
C ALA A 16 -24.26 21.17 1.62
N VAL A 17 -23.97 20.84 0.35
CA VAL A 17 -22.81 20.02 -0.03
C VAL A 17 -21.57 20.90 0.05
N VAL A 18 -20.82 20.82 1.13
CA VAL A 18 -19.49 21.44 1.23
C VAL A 18 -18.48 20.53 0.55
N LEU A 19 -18.20 20.81 -0.71
CA LEU A 19 -17.11 20.20 -1.46
C LEU A 19 -15.79 20.89 -1.07
N ALA A 20 -15.11 20.41 -0.04
CA ALA A 20 -13.78 20.90 0.31
C ALA A 20 -12.73 20.25 -0.62
N MET A 21 -12.40 20.92 -1.72
CA MET A 21 -11.19 20.62 -2.48
C MET A 21 -9.97 21.00 -1.62
N ARG A 22 -9.26 20.00 -1.06
CA ARG A 22 -7.91 20.22 -0.55
C ARG A 22 -6.91 20.04 -1.69
N ALA A 23 -6.54 21.16 -2.31
CA ALA A 23 -5.32 21.25 -3.09
C ALA A 23 -4.12 21.05 -2.14
N GLY A 24 -3.30 20.03 -2.41
CA GLY A 24 -2.05 19.82 -1.69
C GLY A 24 -1.09 20.96 -1.95
N ALA A 25 -0.79 21.75 -0.92
CA ALA A 25 0.28 22.72 -0.96
C ALA A 25 1.62 21.97 -0.96
N ASN A 26 2.50 22.31 -1.90
CA ASN A 26 3.90 21.91 -1.90
C ASN A 26 4.59 22.45 -0.64
N GLY A 27 5.11 21.55 0.19
CA GLY A 27 5.71 21.86 1.48
C GLY A 27 7.01 22.67 1.39
N ALA A 28 7.07 23.72 2.21
CA ALA A 28 8.28 24.44 2.63
C ALA A 28 8.89 23.76 3.89
N PRO A 29 10.18 23.93 4.19
CA PRO A 29 10.80 23.27 5.34
C PRO A 29 10.29 23.88 6.66
N GLY A 30 9.55 23.07 7.43
CA GLY A 30 8.88 23.45 8.68
C GLY A 30 7.52 22.78 8.90
N GLU A 31 7.03 22.00 7.93
CA GLU A 31 5.74 21.30 8.02
C GLU A 31 5.79 20.19 9.08
N ALA A 32 4.90 20.29 10.08
CA ALA A 32 4.70 19.24 11.07
C ALA A 32 4.35 17.93 10.35
N ALA A 33 4.95 16.80 10.79
CA ALA A 33 4.70 15.50 10.17
C ALA A 33 3.20 15.21 10.09
N ALA A 34 2.72 14.81 8.92
CA ALA A 34 1.33 14.45 8.68
C ALA A 34 0.85 13.26 9.54
N LEU A 35 1.77 12.40 10.00
CA LEU A 35 1.52 11.32 10.95
C LEU A 35 2.81 10.91 11.65
N ASN A 36 2.77 10.78 12.97
CA ASN A 36 3.78 10.08 13.77
C ASN A 36 3.12 8.89 14.46
N LEU A 37 3.78 7.74 14.46
CA LEU A 37 3.36 6.56 15.21
C LEU A 37 4.58 5.88 15.83
N ARG A 38 4.37 5.26 16.97
CA ARG A 38 5.27 4.27 17.55
C ARG A 38 4.68 2.89 17.36
N ALA A 39 5.52 1.92 17.00
CA ALA A 39 5.09 0.54 16.90
C ALA A 39 6.06 -0.38 17.66
N VAL A 40 5.57 -1.51 18.16
CA VAL A 40 6.35 -2.50 18.90
C VAL A 40 6.09 -3.88 18.32
N PHE A 41 7.13 -4.64 18.03
CA PHE A 41 6.98 -6.02 17.56
C PHE A 41 6.41 -6.92 18.65
N THR A 42 5.40 -7.70 18.29
CA THR A 42 4.68 -8.58 19.24
C THR A 42 5.20 -10.01 19.26
N GLY A 43 6.00 -10.43 18.28
CA GLY A 43 6.46 -11.82 18.16
C GLY A 43 7.77 -11.99 17.39
N GLY A 44 8.34 -13.20 17.47
CA GLY A 44 9.61 -13.54 16.83
C GLY A 44 10.85 -13.03 17.59
N ALA A 45 12.01 -13.07 16.93
CA ALA A 45 13.30 -12.69 17.54
C ALA A 45 13.41 -11.19 17.85
N THR A 46 12.53 -10.38 17.27
CA THR A 46 12.50 -8.92 17.43
C THR A 46 11.43 -8.44 18.41
N ALA A 47 10.72 -9.34 19.11
CA ALA A 47 9.67 -8.99 20.05
C ALA A 47 10.15 -7.93 21.08
N GLY A 48 9.32 -6.90 21.32
CA GLY A 48 9.65 -5.76 22.18
C GLY A 48 10.50 -4.67 21.52
N SER A 49 11.10 -4.92 20.34
CA SER A 49 11.80 -3.87 19.59
C SER A 49 10.81 -2.84 19.05
N SER A 50 11.13 -1.56 19.19
CA SER A 50 10.28 -0.47 18.73
C SER A 50 10.67 0.04 17.34
N LEU A 51 9.67 0.46 16.59
CA LEU A 51 9.77 1.26 15.38
C LEU A 51 9.18 2.64 15.62
N GLU A 52 9.77 3.65 15.00
CA GLU A 52 9.21 4.99 14.86
C GLU A 52 8.81 5.19 13.40
N ILE A 53 7.57 5.59 13.17
CA ILE A 53 7.01 5.80 11.84
C ILE A 53 6.68 7.27 11.71
N THR A 54 7.35 7.95 10.80
CA THR A 54 7.12 9.37 10.51
C THR A 54 6.71 9.52 9.05
N LEU A 55 5.47 9.95 8.83
CA LEU A 55 4.98 10.35 7.52
C LEU A 55 5.02 11.89 7.43
N PHE A 56 5.80 12.42 6.50
CA PHE A 56 5.88 13.86 6.28
C PHE A 56 4.64 14.39 5.59
N ARG A 57 4.12 13.64 4.60
CA ARG A 57 2.91 13.99 3.85
C ARG A 57 2.15 12.76 3.40
N TRP A 58 0.85 12.92 3.20
CA TRP A 58 0.06 11.94 2.47
C TRP A 58 0.36 12.06 0.97
N PRO A 59 0.62 10.96 0.24
CA PRO A 59 0.72 11.02 -1.21
C PRO A 59 -0.62 11.39 -1.82
N THR A 60 -0.56 12.01 -2.99
CA THR A 60 -1.74 12.34 -3.80
C THR A 60 -2.31 11.10 -4.48
N ASP A 61 -3.55 11.17 -4.96
CA ASP A 61 -4.13 10.09 -5.77
C ASP A 61 -3.32 9.81 -7.04
N ALA A 62 -2.78 10.86 -7.67
CA ALA A 62 -1.94 10.72 -8.85
C ALA A 62 -0.63 9.97 -8.56
N GLU A 63 -0.06 10.12 -7.37
CA GLU A 63 1.13 9.37 -6.95
C GLU A 63 0.79 7.92 -6.57
N ARG A 64 -0.41 7.67 -6.04
CA ARG A 64 -0.87 6.31 -5.70
C ARG A 64 -1.29 5.50 -6.93
N ALA A 65 -1.90 6.14 -7.92
CA ALA A 65 -2.51 5.47 -9.07
C ALA A 65 -1.56 4.52 -9.83
N PRO A 66 -0.28 4.87 -10.10
CA PRO A 66 0.64 3.97 -10.77
C PRO A 66 0.90 2.65 -10.02
N LEU A 67 0.95 2.69 -8.68
CA LEU A 67 1.18 1.49 -7.86
C LEU A 67 -0.04 0.56 -7.90
N ILE A 68 -1.24 1.12 -7.80
CA ILE A 68 -2.49 0.36 -7.91
C ILE A 68 -2.60 -0.26 -9.31
N ALA A 69 -2.36 0.55 -10.35
CA ALA A 69 -2.41 0.10 -11.74
C ALA A 69 -1.39 -1.00 -12.05
N ALA A 70 -0.18 -0.91 -11.49
CA ALA A 70 0.87 -1.90 -11.70
C ALA A 70 0.46 -3.31 -11.23
N LEU A 71 -0.27 -3.38 -10.12
CA LEU A 71 -0.80 -4.63 -9.56
C LEU A 71 -2.09 -5.09 -10.26
N SER A 72 -2.96 -4.17 -10.69
CA SER A 72 -4.24 -4.50 -11.34
C SER A 72 -4.14 -4.84 -12.82
N ALA A 73 -3.14 -4.33 -13.54
CA ALA A 73 -3.12 -4.45 -14.99
C ALA A 73 -2.96 -5.91 -15.44
N PRO A 74 -3.66 -6.37 -16.49
CA PRO A 74 -3.31 -7.63 -17.15
C PRO A 74 -1.85 -7.57 -17.64
N PRO A 75 -1.17 -8.72 -17.81
CA PRO A 75 0.12 -8.73 -18.49
C PRO A 75 -0.06 -8.14 -19.89
N PRO A 76 0.83 -7.25 -20.37
CA PRO A 76 0.74 -6.73 -21.72
C PRO A 76 0.69 -7.90 -22.70
N GLN A 77 -0.33 -7.90 -23.56
CA GLN A 77 -0.50 -8.96 -24.55
C GLN A 77 0.74 -8.98 -25.44
N SER A 78 1.37 -10.14 -25.54
CA SER A 78 2.49 -10.34 -26.46
C SER A 78 1.98 -10.01 -27.85
N VAL A 79 2.50 -8.96 -28.47
CA VAL A 79 2.12 -8.57 -29.82
C VAL A 79 2.58 -9.70 -30.72
N ALA A 80 1.65 -10.55 -31.17
CA ALA A 80 1.98 -11.64 -32.07
C ALA A 80 2.68 -11.03 -33.30
N PRO A 81 3.84 -11.56 -33.73
CA PRO A 81 4.53 -11.03 -34.88
C PRO A 81 3.59 -11.12 -36.08
N VAL A 82 3.32 -9.98 -36.71
CA VAL A 82 2.62 -9.91 -37.99
C VAL A 82 3.45 -10.73 -38.97
N SER A 83 2.95 -11.89 -39.39
CA SER A 83 3.67 -12.76 -40.33
C SER A 83 4.05 -11.95 -41.59
N PRO A 84 5.34 -11.77 -41.90
CA PRO A 84 5.72 -11.13 -43.15
C PRO A 84 5.38 -12.06 -44.31
N ALA A 85 4.83 -11.49 -45.38
CA ALA A 85 4.58 -12.19 -46.63
C ALA A 85 5.87 -12.91 -47.13
N PRO A 86 5.75 -14.07 -47.79
CA PRO A 86 6.92 -14.87 -48.16
C PRO A 86 7.72 -14.19 -49.27
N GLY A 87 8.82 -13.53 -48.88
CA GLY A 87 9.79 -12.88 -49.77
C GLY A 87 11.21 -13.36 -49.50
N ARG A 88 11.61 -14.41 -50.23
CA ARG A 88 12.97 -14.85 -50.62
C ARG A 88 14.19 -14.27 -49.86
N GLY A 89 14.79 -15.13 -49.02
CA GLY A 89 16.25 -15.30 -48.90
C GLY A 89 16.99 -14.37 -47.93
N GLY A 90 17.50 -14.91 -46.83
CA GLY A 90 18.50 -14.20 -46.01
C GLY A 90 18.66 -14.71 -44.59
N ARG A 91 19.56 -15.69 -44.41
CA ARG A 91 20.43 -15.92 -43.23
C ARG A 91 19.84 -15.51 -41.86
N GLY A 92 18.97 -16.39 -41.32
CA GLY A 92 18.31 -16.20 -40.03
C GLY A 92 19.26 -16.28 -38.84
N GLY A 93 19.58 -15.12 -38.26
CA GLY A 93 19.92 -15.06 -36.84
C GLY A 93 18.70 -15.54 -36.05
N ARG A 94 18.89 -16.51 -35.15
CA ARG A 94 17.84 -16.93 -34.21
C ARG A 94 17.44 -15.70 -33.39
N GLY A 95 16.33 -15.07 -33.77
CA GLY A 95 15.67 -14.08 -32.95
C GLY A 95 15.34 -14.74 -31.62
N ALA A 96 15.99 -14.31 -30.55
CA ALA A 96 15.56 -14.67 -29.21
C ALA A 96 14.09 -14.27 -29.08
N ALA A 97 13.26 -15.20 -28.62
CA ALA A 97 11.87 -14.88 -28.32
C ALA A 97 11.82 -13.67 -27.36
N PRO A 98 10.90 -12.72 -27.57
CA PRO A 98 10.78 -11.58 -26.67
C PRO A 98 10.58 -12.08 -25.24
N SER A 99 11.32 -11.48 -24.29
CA SER A 99 11.20 -11.83 -22.88
C SER A 99 9.74 -11.70 -22.43
N PRO A 100 9.22 -12.65 -21.62
CA PRO A 100 7.85 -12.58 -21.14
C PRO A 100 7.63 -11.25 -20.40
N PRO A 101 6.41 -10.69 -20.48
CA PRO A 101 6.13 -9.44 -19.81
C PRO A 101 6.30 -9.57 -18.28
N PRO A 102 6.74 -8.50 -17.59
CA PRO A 102 6.95 -8.54 -16.16
C PRO A 102 5.65 -8.86 -15.43
N SER A 103 5.75 -9.65 -14.36
CA SER A 103 4.59 -9.98 -13.52
C SER A 103 4.01 -8.71 -12.86
N PRO A 104 2.72 -8.72 -12.44
CA PRO A 104 2.13 -7.59 -11.72
C PRO A 104 2.93 -7.16 -10.50
N LEU A 105 3.52 -8.12 -9.78
CA LEU A 105 4.33 -7.84 -8.59
C LEU A 105 5.64 -7.13 -8.93
N VAL A 106 6.32 -7.54 -10.01
CA VAL A 106 7.55 -6.88 -10.48
C VAL A 106 7.26 -5.45 -10.94
N ARG A 107 6.12 -5.24 -11.62
CA ARG A 107 5.69 -3.88 -11.98
C ARG A 107 5.36 -3.03 -10.75
N LEU A 108 4.72 -3.62 -9.74
CA LEU A 108 4.42 -2.93 -8.48
C LEU A 108 5.72 -2.50 -7.78
N GLU A 109 6.71 -3.39 -7.69
CA GLU A 109 8.01 -3.08 -7.11
C GLU A 109 8.72 -1.94 -7.86
N ALA A 110 8.70 -1.96 -9.19
CA ALA A 110 9.23 -0.87 -10.00
C ALA A 110 8.49 0.46 -9.72
N ALA A 111 7.16 0.43 -9.62
CA ALA A 111 6.36 1.61 -9.29
C ALA A 111 6.66 2.15 -7.88
N ILE A 112 6.85 1.27 -6.89
CA ILE A 112 7.27 1.63 -5.53
C ILE A 112 8.64 2.31 -5.56
N LYS A 113 9.62 1.73 -6.27
CA LYS A 113 10.98 2.29 -6.37
C LYS A 113 10.99 3.67 -7.03
N ALA A 114 10.12 3.89 -8.02
CA ALA A 114 9.97 5.17 -8.72
C ALA A 114 9.21 6.23 -7.91
N ALA A 115 8.41 5.84 -6.91
CA ALA A 115 7.57 6.76 -6.18
C ALA A 115 8.36 7.74 -5.29
N PRO A 116 7.85 8.97 -5.08
CA PRO A 116 8.42 9.90 -4.12
C PRO A 116 8.41 9.34 -2.70
N THR A 117 9.44 9.66 -1.92
CA THR A 117 9.45 9.33 -0.49
C THR A 117 8.50 10.26 0.27
N CYS A 118 7.58 9.68 1.02
CA CYS A 118 6.57 10.38 1.81
C CYS A 118 6.88 10.38 3.31
N GLY A 119 7.84 9.57 3.75
CA GLY A 119 8.18 9.38 5.15
C GLY A 119 9.22 8.28 5.36
N TYR A 120 9.48 7.94 6.61
CA TYR A 120 10.41 6.89 7.01
C TYR A 120 9.86 6.04 8.15
N ILE A 121 10.29 4.78 8.18
CA ILE A 121 10.20 3.91 9.33
C ILE A 121 11.60 3.69 9.89
N TRP A 122 11.83 4.10 11.13
CA TRP A 122 13.09 3.92 11.84
C TRP A 122 12.96 2.76 12.81
N GLY A 123 13.91 1.84 12.76
CA GLY A 123 14.11 0.85 13.81
C GLY A 123 15.31 1.21 14.68
N GLN A 124 15.82 0.23 15.44
CA GLN A 124 17.03 0.40 16.26
C GLN A 124 18.33 0.52 15.43
N GLY A 125 18.27 0.28 14.12
CA GLY A 125 19.42 0.36 13.22
C GLY A 125 19.63 1.75 12.61
N VAL A 126 20.78 1.94 11.96
CA VAL A 126 21.19 3.22 11.35
C VAL A 126 20.47 3.58 10.05
N THR A 127 19.68 2.68 9.47
CA THR A 127 19.02 2.91 8.18
C THR A 127 17.50 2.81 8.29
N GLY A 128 16.81 3.92 8.04
CA GLY A 128 15.35 3.97 7.96
C GLY A 128 14.80 3.40 6.64
N TYR A 129 13.62 2.80 6.67
CA TYR A 129 12.91 2.30 5.49
C TYR A 129 12.08 3.44 4.88
N SER A 130 12.27 3.75 3.60
CA SER A 130 11.53 4.84 2.95
C SER A 130 10.08 4.44 2.75
N ILE A 131 9.13 5.27 3.18
CA ILE A 131 7.71 5.11 2.87
C ILE A 131 7.47 5.70 1.49
N LYS A 132 7.03 4.88 0.55
CA LYS A 132 6.77 5.24 -0.86
C LYS A 132 5.29 5.40 -1.18
N TYR A 133 4.44 4.83 -0.33
CA TYR A 133 3.00 4.88 -0.45
C TYR A 133 2.40 5.01 0.95
N ALA A 134 1.35 5.82 1.05
CA ALA A 134 0.51 5.87 2.22
C ALA A 134 -0.94 6.12 1.80
N TRP A 135 -1.86 5.48 2.50
CA TRP A 135 -3.28 5.69 2.36
C TRP A 135 -3.93 5.59 3.74
N ARG A 136 -4.97 6.37 3.98
CA ARG A 136 -5.80 6.32 5.18
C ARG A 136 -7.26 6.30 4.75
N ALA A 137 -8.06 5.48 5.44
CA ALA A 137 -9.49 5.46 5.22
C ALA A 137 -10.13 6.83 5.50
N PRO A 138 -11.23 7.17 4.80
CA PRO A 138 -12.06 8.29 5.19
C PRO A 138 -12.48 8.20 6.66
N SER A 139 -12.64 9.36 7.30
CA SER A 139 -12.75 9.49 8.76
C SER A 139 -14.05 8.95 9.37
N ASP A 140 -14.96 8.41 8.57
CA ASP A 140 -16.25 7.86 8.98
C ASP A 140 -16.18 6.36 9.34
N GLU A 141 -15.05 5.69 9.10
CA GLU A 141 -14.83 4.33 9.59
C GLU A 141 -14.59 4.29 11.12
N ALA A 142 -15.17 3.28 11.78
CA ALA A 142 -15.05 3.09 13.24
C ALA A 142 -13.60 2.84 13.71
N ALA A 143 -12.72 2.42 12.81
CA ALA A 143 -11.29 2.27 13.06
C ALA A 143 -10.50 2.93 11.92
N ASP A 144 -9.47 3.69 12.30
CA ASP A 144 -8.54 4.33 11.38
C ASP A 144 -7.73 3.23 10.65
N ARG A 145 -8.12 2.88 9.42
CA ARG A 145 -7.32 2.03 8.54
C ARG A 145 -6.23 2.86 7.89
N ILE A 146 -4.98 2.45 8.06
CA ILE A 146 -3.82 3.07 7.41
C ILE A 146 -3.02 2.00 6.68
N VAL A 147 -2.64 2.26 5.44
CA VAL A 147 -1.80 1.38 4.63
C VAL A 147 -0.53 2.13 4.27
N LEU A 148 0.62 1.56 4.59
CA LEU A 148 1.94 2.08 4.24
C LEU A 148 2.68 1.06 3.36
N VAL A 149 3.53 1.54 2.45
CA VAL A 149 4.44 0.66 1.70
C VAL A 149 5.85 1.21 1.74
N THR A 150 6.81 0.33 2.06
CA THR A 150 8.23 0.63 2.02
C THR A 150 8.88 0.12 0.74
N ASP A 151 9.95 0.77 0.30
CA ASP A 151 10.77 0.32 -0.86
C ASP A 151 11.72 -0.84 -0.56
N ARG A 152 11.75 -1.28 0.70
CA ARG A 152 12.62 -2.34 1.21
C ARG A 152 11.85 -3.26 2.12
N ARG A 153 12.23 -4.54 2.15
CA ARG A 153 11.65 -5.53 3.06
C ARG A 153 11.97 -5.17 4.52
N LEU A 154 10.93 -5.07 5.36
CA LEU A 154 11.10 -4.80 6.78
C LEU A 154 11.85 -5.98 7.43
N GLY A 155 12.92 -5.67 8.18
CA GLY A 155 13.75 -6.68 8.82
C GLY A 155 14.90 -7.21 7.96
N ALA A 156 15.12 -6.67 6.76
CA ALA A 156 16.31 -6.97 5.95
C ALA A 156 17.63 -6.67 6.69
N HIS A 157 17.61 -5.73 7.65
CA HIS A 157 18.76 -5.36 8.48
C HIS A 157 18.77 -6.02 9.87
N ALA A 158 17.80 -6.89 10.18
CA ALA A 158 17.83 -7.66 11.42
C ALA A 158 18.90 -8.76 11.30
N SER A 159 19.71 -8.94 12.33
CA SER A 159 20.66 -10.06 12.43
C SER A 159 20.31 -10.93 13.63
N PRO A 160 19.88 -12.18 13.42
CA PRO A 160 19.53 -12.79 12.12
C PRO A 160 18.27 -12.15 11.49
N PRO A 161 18.05 -12.28 10.17
CA PRO A 161 16.91 -11.68 9.45
C PRO A 161 15.62 -12.45 9.75
N THR A 162 15.12 -12.37 10.99
CA THR A 162 13.99 -13.16 11.50
C THR A 162 12.89 -12.24 12.03
N LEU A 163 12.39 -11.40 11.12
CA LEU A 163 11.14 -10.67 11.30
C LEU A 163 9.92 -11.50 10.86
N THR A 164 10.15 -12.68 10.29
CA THR A 164 9.13 -13.72 10.09
C THR A 164 8.87 -14.38 11.43
N GLY A 165 7.62 -14.32 11.92
CA GLY A 165 7.24 -15.00 13.15
C GLY A 165 7.58 -16.48 13.06
N SER A 166 8.60 -16.93 13.79
CA SER A 166 9.00 -18.34 13.99
C SER A 166 9.23 -19.20 12.74
N ARG A 167 9.08 -18.67 11.53
CA ARG A 167 9.07 -19.41 10.27
C ARG A 167 10.35 -19.10 9.51
N PRO A 168 11.20 -20.11 9.20
CA PRO A 168 12.39 -19.92 8.38
C PRO A 168 12.02 -19.24 7.06
N ALA A 169 12.90 -18.39 6.50
CA ALA A 169 12.68 -17.75 5.20
C ALA A 169 12.31 -18.77 4.08
N ALA A 170 12.77 -20.02 4.20
CA ALA A 170 12.44 -21.14 3.33
C ALA A 170 10.98 -21.62 3.39
N ALA A 171 10.21 -21.18 4.38
CA ALA A 171 8.83 -21.57 4.57
C ALA A 171 7.87 -20.43 4.21
N ALA A 172 8.33 -19.21 3.88
CA ALA A 172 7.49 -18.23 3.22
C ALA A 172 7.05 -18.82 1.85
N SER A 173 5.79 -19.20 1.72
CA SER A 173 5.29 -19.82 0.50
C SER A 173 5.00 -18.75 -0.55
N GLY A 174 5.45 -18.99 -1.78
CA GLY A 174 5.11 -18.16 -2.94
C GLY A 174 5.81 -16.80 -2.96
N SER A 175 5.18 -15.83 -3.63
CA SER A 175 5.80 -14.55 -4.00
C SER A 175 6.16 -13.62 -2.81
N ALA A 176 5.92 -14.01 -1.56
CA ALA A 176 6.32 -13.23 -0.37
C ALA A 176 7.82 -13.27 -0.07
N ALA A 177 8.51 -14.35 -0.44
CA ALA A 177 9.96 -14.49 -0.26
C ALA A 177 10.78 -13.68 -1.29
N GLU A 178 10.19 -13.32 -2.42
CA GLU A 178 10.87 -12.65 -3.55
C GLU A 178 10.68 -11.12 -3.56
N ARG A 179 9.93 -10.55 -2.59
CA ARG A 179 9.62 -9.11 -2.56
C ARG A 179 10.70 -8.33 -1.83
N ASP A 180 11.23 -7.33 -2.52
CA ASP A 180 12.09 -6.32 -1.93
C ASP A 180 11.31 -5.16 -1.30
N PHE A 181 10.02 -5.31 -0.99
CA PHE A 181 9.19 -4.26 -0.39
C PHE A 181 8.32 -4.82 0.74
N THR A 182 7.69 -3.95 1.53
CA THR A 182 6.72 -4.39 2.55
C THR A 182 5.50 -3.50 2.56
N VAL A 183 4.31 -4.11 2.50
CA VAL A 183 3.03 -3.45 2.77
C VAL A 183 2.70 -3.67 4.23
N ILE A 184 2.38 -2.59 4.95
CA ILE A 184 1.95 -2.58 6.33
C ILE A 184 0.53 -2.04 6.38
N GLU A 185 -0.41 -2.85 6.83
CA GLU A 185 -1.79 -2.44 7.05
C GLU A 185 -2.04 -2.35 8.56
N MET A 186 -2.47 -1.17 9.01
CA MET A 186 -2.74 -0.82 10.40
C MET A 186 -4.23 -0.55 10.60
N ARG A 187 -4.75 -0.96 11.76
CA ARG A 187 -6.10 -0.62 12.22
C ARG A 187 -5.96 0.01 13.60
N LEU A 188 -6.23 1.31 13.68
CA LEU A 188 -6.16 2.09 14.92
C LEU A 188 -7.58 2.39 15.44
N ASP A 189 -7.74 2.41 16.75
CA ASP A 189 -8.95 2.86 17.41
C ASP A 189 -9.00 4.39 17.51
N GLY A 190 -10.10 4.93 18.06
CA GLY A 190 -10.25 6.38 18.27
C GLY A 190 -9.25 7.00 19.26
N LYS A 191 -8.46 6.19 19.98
CA LYS A 191 -7.38 6.64 20.87
C LYS A 191 -6.02 6.63 20.16
N GLY A 192 -5.95 6.16 18.91
CA GLY A 192 -4.71 6.02 18.16
C GLY A 192 -3.92 4.76 18.50
N THR A 193 -4.52 3.81 19.22
CA THR A 193 -3.90 2.52 19.54
C THR A 193 -4.41 1.45 18.58
N GLY A 194 -3.60 0.48 18.22
CA GLY A 194 -4.08 -0.61 17.40
C GLY A 194 -3.04 -1.64 17.03
N VAL A 195 -3.32 -2.35 15.94
CA VAL A 195 -2.48 -3.43 15.45
C VAL A 195 -2.07 -3.19 14.01
N ALA A 196 -0.85 -3.60 13.66
CA ALA A 196 -0.39 -3.69 12.29
C ALA A 196 -0.10 -5.14 11.89
N LYS A 197 -0.40 -5.43 10.63
CA LYS A 197 -0.02 -6.66 9.94
C LYS A 197 0.76 -6.28 8.69
N ALA A 198 1.57 -7.20 8.18
CA ALA A 198 2.45 -6.92 7.05
C ALA A 198 2.45 -8.03 6.00
N SER A 199 2.84 -7.69 4.77
CA SER A 199 2.98 -8.60 3.63
C SER A 199 4.18 -9.55 3.73
N LEU A 200 4.72 -9.78 4.93
CA LEU A 200 5.79 -10.75 5.17
C LEU A 200 5.28 -12.19 5.02
N ASP A 201 4.03 -12.42 5.41
CA ASP A 201 3.35 -13.73 5.36
C ASP A 201 1.99 -13.67 4.63
N ALA A 202 1.67 -12.52 4.02
CA ALA A 202 0.41 -12.28 3.32
C ALA A 202 0.65 -11.83 1.87
N ASN A 203 -0.30 -12.15 0.99
CA ASN A 203 -0.32 -11.59 -0.35
C ASN A 203 -0.80 -10.14 -0.34
N VAL A 204 -0.33 -9.39 -1.33
CA VAL A 204 -0.76 -8.01 -1.56
C VAL A 204 -1.79 -8.03 -2.67
N ILE A 205 -2.93 -7.41 -2.41
CA ILE A 205 -4.05 -7.28 -3.36
C ILE A 205 -4.44 -5.81 -3.51
N VAL A 206 -5.27 -5.53 -4.52
CA VAL A 206 -5.96 -4.24 -4.65
C VAL A 206 -7.34 -4.38 -4.03
N ASP A 207 -7.63 -3.54 -3.04
CA ASP A 207 -8.97 -3.29 -2.56
C ASP A 207 -9.67 -2.36 -3.56
N ALA A 208 -10.51 -2.94 -4.41
CA ALA A 208 -11.19 -2.20 -5.47
C ALA A 208 -12.22 -1.20 -4.93
N ALA A 209 -12.81 -1.45 -3.75
CA ALA A 209 -13.78 -0.57 -3.14
C ALA A 209 -13.11 0.69 -2.59
N ALA A 210 -12.03 0.50 -1.82
CA ALA A 210 -11.27 1.60 -1.24
C ALA A 210 -10.20 2.20 -2.18
N LYS A 211 -9.99 1.59 -3.36
CA LYS A 211 -8.97 1.96 -4.35
C LYS A 211 -7.58 2.10 -3.71
N THR A 212 -7.19 1.08 -2.95
CA THR A 212 -5.93 1.04 -2.21
C THR A 212 -5.30 -0.34 -2.28
N LEU A 213 -4.03 -0.44 -1.87
CA LEU A 213 -3.40 -1.72 -1.59
C LEU A 213 -3.95 -2.28 -0.27
N ALA A 214 -3.99 -3.61 -0.17
CA ALA A 214 -4.46 -4.32 1.02
C ALA A 214 -3.74 -5.66 1.19
N LEU A 215 -3.81 -6.21 2.40
CA LEU A 215 -3.38 -7.58 2.67
C LEU A 215 -4.54 -8.56 2.41
N GLU A 216 -4.28 -9.56 1.58
CA GLU A 216 -5.22 -10.67 1.40
C GLU A 216 -5.41 -11.41 2.73
N GLY A 217 -6.66 -11.65 3.12
CA GLY A 217 -6.97 -12.36 4.36
C GLY A 217 -6.51 -11.63 5.63
N TYR A 218 -6.54 -10.29 5.66
CA TYR A 218 -6.09 -9.49 6.80
C TYR A 218 -6.57 -10.02 8.16
N ALA A 219 -7.83 -10.46 8.28
CA ALA A 219 -8.36 -10.99 9.54
C ALA A 219 -7.56 -12.19 10.08
N SER A 220 -7.09 -13.06 9.18
CA SER A 220 -6.34 -14.29 9.50
C SER A 220 -4.82 -14.10 9.51
N ALA A 221 -4.31 -13.00 8.96
CA ALA A 221 -2.88 -12.71 8.99
C ALA A 221 -2.36 -12.51 10.43
N PRO A 222 -1.10 -12.88 10.73
CA PRO A 222 -0.54 -12.69 12.06
C PRO A 222 -0.40 -11.21 12.40
N THR A 223 -0.69 -10.85 13.65
CA THR A 223 -0.33 -9.53 14.19
C THR A 223 1.18 -9.44 14.32
N LEU A 224 1.76 -8.40 13.72
CA LEU A 224 3.21 -8.17 13.75
C LEU A 224 3.60 -7.06 14.72
N LEU A 225 2.78 -6.01 14.78
CA LEU A 225 3.05 -4.80 15.56
C LEU A 225 1.83 -4.41 16.40
N GLU A 226 2.09 -4.00 17.63
CA GLU A 226 1.22 -3.08 18.37
C GLU A 226 1.61 -1.65 18.02
N VAL A 227 0.62 -0.79 17.81
CA VAL A 227 0.82 0.59 17.31
C VAL A 227 0.17 1.59 18.26
N THR A 228 0.82 2.73 18.45
CA THR A 228 0.32 3.86 19.23
C THR A 228 0.67 5.17 18.52
N ARG A 229 -0.26 6.11 18.49
CA ARG A 229 -0.05 7.47 17.94
C ARG A 229 0.50 8.42 18.99
#